data_AF-A0ABD0RHS1-F1
#
_entry.id   AF-A0ABD0RHS1-F1
#
_cell.length_a   1.000
_cell.length_b   1.000
_cell.length_c   1.000
_cell.angle_alpha   90.00
_cell.angle_beta   90.00
_cell.angle_gamma   90.00
#
_symmetry.space_group_name_H-M   'P 1'
#
loop_
_entity.id
_entity.type
_entity.pdbx_description
1 polymer ?
#
loop_
_entity_poly.entity_id
_entity_poly.type
_entity_poly.pdbx_seq_one_letter_code
_entity_poly.pdbx_strand_id
1 'polypeptide(L)' 'MAEEGRTVYVHGLPTDVDHERLRDKLLIHFLRERNGGGEVTSVTIIGRTPLRALVTFEESR' A
#
# COMPACT_ATOMS: atom_id res chain seq x y z
N MET A 1 -15.50 -11.82 -11.15
CA MET A 1 -14.43 -10.87 -11.47
C MET A 1 -13.94 -10.26 -10.16
N ALA A 2 -13.16 -11.01 -9.40
CA ALA A 2 -12.37 -10.51 -8.28
C ALA A 2 -11.21 -11.49 -8.24
N GLU A 3 -10.14 -11.14 -8.93
CA GLU A 3 -8.87 -11.84 -8.77
C GLU A 3 -8.49 -11.69 -7.30
N GLU A 4 -8.16 -12.80 -6.63
CA GLU A 4 -7.93 -12.87 -5.18
C GLU A 4 -6.58 -12.24 -4.77
N GLY A 5 -6.26 -11.07 -5.35
CA GLY A 5 -5.00 -10.37 -5.13
C GLY A 5 -4.75 -10.08 -3.65
N ARG A 6 -3.55 -10.44 -3.19
CA ARG A 6 -3.12 -10.21 -1.81
C ARG A 6 -3.21 -8.71 -1.51
N THR A 7 -4.10 -8.32 -0.61
CA THR A 7 -4.23 -6.93 -0.16
C THR A 7 -3.83 -6.82 1.30
N VAL A 8 -2.94 -5.88 1.61
CA VAL A 8 -2.51 -5.60 2.98
C VAL A 8 -3.04 -4.26 3.46
N TYR A 9 -3.36 -4.23 4.75
CA TYR A 9 -3.86 -3.04 5.42
C TYR A 9 -2.77 -2.42 6.29
N VAL A 10 -2.42 -1.17 5.99
CA VAL A 10 -1.38 -0.41 6.69
C VAL A 10 -2.03 0.60 7.62
N HIS A 11 -1.71 0.49 8.90
CA HIS A 11 -2.16 1.39 9.97
C HIS A 11 -0.98 2.22 10.49
N GLY A 12 -1.28 3.32 11.20
CA GLY A 12 -0.25 4.13 11.86
C GLY A 12 0.56 5.00 10.90
N LEU A 13 -0.05 5.42 9.79
CA LEU A 13 0.63 6.28 8.83
C LEU A 13 0.79 7.71 9.38
N PRO A 14 1.91 8.37 9.06
CA PRO A 14 2.15 9.75 9.48
C PRO A 14 1.11 10.69 8.85
N THR A 15 0.55 11.57 9.67
CA THR A 15 -0.41 12.61 9.23
C THR A 15 0.26 13.89 8.74
N ASP A 16 1.56 14.05 9.01
CA ASP A 16 2.40 15.19 8.62
C ASP A 16 2.94 15.09 7.18
N VAL A 17 2.53 14.07 6.43
CA VAL A 17 3.03 13.79 5.08
C VAL A 17 1.86 13.78 4.10
N ASP A 18 1.99 14.50 2.98
CA ASP A 18 1.00 14.50 1.91
C ASP A 18 0.67 13.10 1.41
N HIS A 19 -0.60 12.89 1.05
CA HIS A 19 -1.11 11.59 0.60
C HIS A 19 -0.33 11.05 -0.61
N GLU A 20 0.06 11.90 -1.55
CA GLU A 20 0.83 11.50 -2.72
C GLU A 20 2.23 11.02 -2.35
N ARG A 21 2.91 11.77 -1.48
CA ARG A 21 4.24 11.39 -0.95
C ARG A 21 4.18 10.11 -0.14
N LEU A 22 3.11 9.93 0.63
CA LEU A 22 2.89 8.72 1.42
C LEU A 22 2.63 7.51 0.53
N ARG A 23 1.81 7.68 -0.52
CA ARG A 23 1.54 6.66 -1.53
C ARG A 23 2.84 6.19 -2.18
N ASP A 24 3.68 7.12 -2.62
CA ASP A 24 4.98 6.83 -3.25
C ASP A 24 5.91 6.05 -2.30
N LYS A 25 6.00 6.48 -1.04
CA LYS A 25 6.79 5.77 -0.01
C LYS A 25 6.29 4.34 0.23
N LEU A 26 4.97 4.15 0.32
CA LEU A 26 4.39 2.82 0.51
C LEU A 26 4.66 1.96 -0.71
N LEU A 27 4.47 2.49 -1.92
CA LEU A 27 4.77 1.80 -3.16
C LEU A 27 6.23 1.34 -3.20
N ILE A 28 7.21 2.25 -3.01
CA ILE A 28 8.64 1.91 -3.01
C ILE A 28 8.97 0.90 -1.90
N HIS A 29 8.33 0.98 -0.75
CA HIS A 29 8.57 0.04 0.34
C HIS A 29 8.08 -1.38 -0.02
N PHE A 30 6.86 -1.47 -0.54
CA PHE A 30 6.21 -2.74 -0.86
C PHE A 30 6.63 -3.33 -2.21
N LEU A 31 7.26 -2.56 -3.10
CA LEU A 31 7.92 -3.10 -4.30
C LEU A 31 9.16 -3.95 -3.98
N ARG A 32 9.71 -3.83 -2.76
CA ARG A 32 10.89 -4.59 -2.35
C ARG A 32 10.50 -5.91 -1.70
N GLU A 33 10.79 -7.02 -2.35
CA GLU A 33 10.55 -8.38 -1.85
C GLU A 33 11.16 -8.61 -0.45
N ARG A 34 12.33 -8.01 -0.17
CA ARG A 34 12.99 -8.08 1.15
C ARG A 34 12.14 -7.53 2.31
N ASN A 35 11.17 -6.68 2.01
CA ASN A 35 10.24 -6.11 2.98
C ASN A 35 8.96 -6.97 3.11
N GLY A 36 8.94 -8.18 2.53
CA GLY A 36 7.74 -9.01 2.40
C GLY A 36 6.76 -8.49 1.35
N GLY A 37 7.25 -7.62 0.46
CA GLY A 37 6.51 -7.04 -0.65
C GLY A 37 6.62 -7.85 -1.94
N GLY A 38 6.23 -7.23 -3.06
CA GLY A 38 6.21 -7.81 -4.40
C GLY A 38 5.72 -6.77 -5.40
N GLU A 39 5.32 -7.19 -6.60
CA GLU A 39 4.73 -6.27 -7.56
C GLU A 39 3.42 -5.69 -7.00
N VAL A 40 3.29 -4.36 -7.02
CA VAL A 40 2.16 -3.65 -6.41
C VAL A 40 1.26 -3.12 -7.51
N THR A 41 0.00 -3.58 -7.54
CA THR A 41 -1.01 -3.11 -8.48
C THR A 41 -1.56 -1.74 -8.10
N SER A 42 -1.85 -1.51 -6.81
CA SER A 42 -2.45 -0.25 -6.36
C SER A 42 -2.18 0.07 -4.89
N VAL A 43 -2.11 1.37 -4.58
CA VAL A 43 -2.01 1.90 -3.21
C VAL A 43 -3.09 2.95 -3.02
N THR A 44 -4.01 2.69 -2.09
CA THR A 44 -5.14 3.57 -1.77
C THR A 44 -5.02 4.08 -0.35
N ILE A 45 -4.87 5.39 -0.17
CA ILE A 45 -4.91 6.03 1.16
C ILE A 45 -6.37 6.23 1.58
N ILE A 46 -6.72 5.82 2.79
CA ILE A 46 -8.06 5.90 3.35
C ILE A 46 -8.06 6.68 4.66
N GLY A 47 -9.01 7.60 4.79
CA GLY A 47 -9.26 8.36 6.01
C GLY A 47 -8.48 9.67 6.09
N ARG A 48 -8.78 10.44 7.15
CA ARG A 48 -8.08 11.69 7.50
C ARG A 48 -7.30 11.56 8.81
N THR A 49 -7.80 10.78 9.78
CA THR A 49 -7.14 10.56 11.08
C THR A 49 -7.79 9.37 11.83
N PRO A 50 -7.04 8.31 12.22
CA PRO A 50 -5.68 8.01 11.79
C PRO A 50 -5.66 7.63 10.30
N LEU A 51 -4.59 8.03 9.63
CA LEU A 51 -4.40 7.75 8.22
C LEU A 51 -4.10 6.26 8.01
N ARG A 52 -4.80 5.64 7.06
CA ARG A 52 -4.71 4.21 6.74
C ARG A 52 -4.43 4.03 5.26
N ALA A 53 -3.89 2.89 4.85
CA ALA A 53 -3.70 2.58 3.45
C ALA A 53 -4.00 1.12 3.13
N LEU A 54 -4.56 0.89 1.96
CA LEU A 54 -4.65 -0.43 1.34
C LEU A 54 -3.60 -0.52 0.25
N VAL A 55 -2.82 -1.60 0.29
CA VAL A 55 -1.83 -1.91 -0.73
C VAL A 55 -2.21 -3.26 -1.32
N THR A 56 -2.52 -3.28 -2.61
CA THR A 56 -2.90 -4.47 -3.35
C THR A 56 -1.71 -4.91 -4.20
N PHE A 57 -1.29 -6.15 -4.01
CA PHE A 57 -0.22 -6.77 -4.76
C PHE A 57 -0.77 -7.47 -6.01
N GLU A 58 0.05 -7.51 -7.05
CA GLU A 58 -0.19 -8.38 -8.18
C GLU A 58 0.00 -9.83 -7.74
N GLU A 59 -0.97 -10.68 -8.07
CA GLU A 59 -0.85 -12.11 -7.85
C GLU A 59 -0.08 -12.70 -9.03
N SER A 60 1.15 -13.17 -8.78
CA SER A 60 1.93 -13.86 -9.81
C SER A 60 1.26 -15.20 -10.12
N ARG A 61 0.55 -15.26 -11.25
CA ARG A 61 -0.12 -16.47 -11.76
C ARG A 61 0.86 -17.55 -12.21
#